data_AF-A0A7W1B5V0-F1
#
_entry.id   AF-A0A7W1B5V0-F1
#
_cell.length_a   1.000
_cell.length_b   1.000
_cell.length_c   1.000
_cell.angle_alpha   90.00
_cell.angle_beta   90.00
_cell.angle_gamma   90.00
#
_symmetry.space_group_name_H-M   'P 1'
#
loop_
_entity.id
_entity.type
_entity.pdbx_description
1 polymer ?
#
loop_
_entity_poly.entity_id
_entity_poly.type
_entity_poly.pdbx_seq_one_letter_code
_entity_poly.pdbx_strand_id
1 'polypeptide(L)'
;TLMGGPIDARRSPTAVNRFALEHPYAWFASNVIHRVPHGHPGVGRAVYPGFLQLGAFVMMNPVRHLGSYRDYWFDQLNDPTCERAVAHEKFYDEYCAVLDMDAAYYLDTVRDVFQEFALAKGTWRIAGQLVRPSDITTTALFTIEGALDDISGPGQTEAAHGLCTGIADARRRHHVAADCGHYGIFSGRRWRESIYPELRDFIRSHA
;
A
#
# COMPACT_ATOMS: atom_id res chain seq x y z
N THR A 1 3.64 2.27 -14.23
CA THR A 1 4.43 1.79 -13.09
C THR A 1 3.50 1.28 -12.01
N LEU A 2 3.86 0.19 -11.32
CA LEU A 2 3.20 -0.32 -10.12
C LEU A 2 4.20 -0.29 -8.97
N MET A 3 3.77 0.10 -7.77
CA MET A 3 4.65 0.36 -6.64
C MET A 3 4.02 -0.16 -5.36
N GLY A 4 4.67 -1.13 -4.68
CA GLY A 4 4.19 -1.68 -3.41
C GLY A 4 2.75 -2.20 -3.45
N GLY A 5 2.30 -2.71 -4.60
CA GLY A 5 0.94 -3.20 -4.79
C GLY A 5 0.87 -4.72 -4.59
N PRO A 6 -0.10 -5.25 -3.81
CA PRO A 6 -0.24 -6.69 -3.57
C PRO A 6 -0.85 -7.44 -4.77
N ILE A 7 -0.20 -7.43 -5.94
CA ILE A 7 -0.70 -8.09 -7.17
C ILE A 7 -0.85 -9.59 -6.94
N ASP A 8 0.10 -10.20 -6.24
CA ASP A 8 -0.02 -11.57 -5.73
C ASP A 8 0.34 -11.64 -4.24
N ALA A 9 -0.64 -11.35 -3.39
CA ALA A 9 -0.55 -11.39 -1.93
C ALA A 9 -0.13 -12.75 -1.31
N ARG A 10 -0.02 -13.81 -2.10
CA ARG A 10 0.48 -15.12 -1.66
C ARG A 10 2.01 -15.16 -1.58
N ARG A 11 2.70 -14.25 -2.28
CA ARG A 11 4.16 -14.16 -2.28
C ARG A 11 4.62 -13.38 -1.05
N SER A 12 5.59 -13.93 -0.32
CA SER A 12 6.16 -13.33 0.91
C SER A 12 5.11 -12.73 1.86
N PRO A 13 4.16 -13.53 2.40
CA PRO A 13 3.04 -12.99 3.16
C PRO A 13 3.47 -12.17 4.38
N THR A 14 2.96 -10.95 4.48
CA THR A 14 3.14 -10.04 5.61
C THR A 14 2.11 -10.28 6.71
N ALA A 15 2.17 -9.47 7.78
CA ALA A 15 1.13 -9.49 8.81
C ALA A 15 -0.25 -9.11 8.24
N VAL A 16 -0.30 -8.20 7.28
CA VAL A 16 -1.54 -7.80 6.58
C VAL A 16 -2.14 -8.99 5.84
N ASN A 17 -1.31 -9.72 5.07
CA ASN A 17 -1.78 -10.87 4.31
C ASN A 17 -2.32 -11.98 5.24
N ARG A 18 -1.63 -12.25 6.36
CA ARG A 18 -2.07 -13.25 7.34
C ARG A 18 -3.39 -12.85 8.01
N PHE A 19 -3.50 -11.60 8.46
CA PHE A 19 -4.70 -11.10 9.12
C PHE A 19 -5.96 -11.26 8.23
N ALA A 20 -5.83 -10.99 6.94
CA ALA A 20 -6.89 -11.16 5.95
C ALA A 20 -7.34 -12.63 5.77
N LEU A 21 -6.43 -13.59 5.97
CA LEU A 21 -6.70 -15.02 5.85
C LEU A 21 -7.20 -15.65 7.15
N GLU A 22 -6.82 -15.11 8.30
CA GLU A 22 -7.24 -15.59 9.63
C GLU A 22 -8.71 -15.28 9.93
N HIS A 23 -9.29 -14.28 9.27
CA HIS A 23 -10.67 -13.85 9.49
C HIS A 23 -11.52 -14.06 8.24
N PRO A 24 -12.75 -14.60 8.36
CA PRO A 24 -13.65 -14.72 7.22
C PRO A 24 -14.16 -13.35 6.78
N TYR A 25 -14.58 -13.22 5.51
CA TYR A 25 -15.18 -12.00 4.96
C TYR A 25 -16.27 -11.37 5.87
N ALA A 26 -17.16 -12.20 6.42
CA ALA A 26 -18.25 -11.76 7.30
C ALA A 26 -17.75 -11.08 8.59
N TRP A 27 -16.56 -11.47 9.07
CA TRP A 27 -15.92 -10.82 10.21
C TRP A 27 -15.56 -9.37 9.87
N PHE A 28 -14.95 -9.12 8.72
CA PHE A 28 -14.64 -7.75 8.27
C PHE A 28 -15.90 -6.91 8.13
N ALA A 29 -16.92 -7.44 7.44
CA ALA A 29 -18.18 -6.74 7.25
C ALA A 29 -18.89 -6.36 8.57
N SER A 30 -18.69 -7.15 9.63
CA SER A 30 -19.35 -6.94 10.93
C SER A 30 -18.53 -6.13 11.94
N ASN A 31 -17.19 -6.18 11.86
CA ASN A 31 -16.32 -5.62 12.89
C ASN A 31 -15.61 -4.32 12.50
N VAL A 32 -15.40 -4.06 11.20
CA VAL A 32 -14.66 -2.87 10.76
C VAL A 32 -15.48 -1.89 9.94
N ILE A 33 -16.71 -2.25 9.57
CA ILE A 33 -17.60 -1.37 8.80
C ILE A 33 -18.54 -0.62 9.74
N HIS A 34 -18.55 0.70 9.63
CA HIS A 34 -19.40 1.60 10.41
C HIS A 34 -20.23 2.48 9.49
N ARG A 35 -21.27 3.11 10.04
CA ARG A 35 -22.02 4.16 9.34
C ARG A 35 -21.50 5.53 9.73
N VAL A 36 -21.36 6.42 8.75
CA VAL A 36 -21.03 7.82 9.01
C VAL A 36 -22.08 8.43 9.95
N PRO A 37 -21.69 9.03 11.09
CA PRO A 37 -22.63 9.56 12.08
C PRO A 37 -23.34 10.83 11.59
N HIS A 38 -24.41 11.20 12.27
CA HIS A 38 -25.11 12.47 12.03
C HIS A 38 -24.18 13.67 12.24
N GLY A 39 -24.41 14.74 11.47
CA GLY A 39 -23.61 15.97 11.54
C GLY A 39 -22.41 16.00 10.58
N HIS A 40 -22.14 14.91 9.87
CA HIS A 40 -21.05 14.83 8.88
C HIS A 40 -21.56 14.57 7.46
N PRO A 41 -20.89 15.11 6.41
CA PRO A 41 -21.19 14.75 5.03
C PRO A 41 -21.11 13.25 4.78
N GLY A 42 -22.08 12.70 4.04
CA GLY A 42 -22.15 11.26 3.80
C GLY A 42 -22.82 10.44 4.92
N VAL A 43 -23.54 11.10 5.84
CA VAL A 43 -24.31 10.46 6.91
C VAL A 43 -25.02 9.17 6.46
N GLY A 44 -24.88 8.11 7.25
CA GLY A 44 -25.50 6.81 7.00
C GLY A 44 -24.76 5.93 5.98
N ARG A 45 -23.82 6.45 5.20
CA ARG A 45 -22.98 5.63 4.30
C ARG A 45 -22.17 4.62 5.11
N ALA A 46 -22.06 3.40 4.60
CA ALA A 46 -21.21 2.37 5.17
C ALA A 46 -19.76 2.59 4.73
N VAL A 47 -18.86 2.69 5.69
CA VAL A 47 -17.44 2.99 5.47
C VAL A 47 -16.57 2.11 6.37
N TYR A 48 -15.33 1.87 5.95
CA TYR A 48 -14.25 1.51 6.85
C TYR A 48 -13.61 2.81 7.39
N PRO A 49 -13.85 3.18 8.66
CA PRO A 49 -13.45 4.48 9.18
C PRO A 49 -11.94 4.70 9.19
N GLY A 50 -11.51 5.93 8.86
CA GLY A 50 -10.10 6.32 8.85
C GLY A 50 -9.42 6.14 10.21
N PHE A 51 -10.12 6.38 11.32
CA PHE A 51 -9.53 6.19 12.65
C PHE A 51 -9.24 4.71 12.97
N LEU A 52 -10.07 3.78 12.48
CA LEU A 52 -9.81 2.34 12.62
C LEU A 52 -8.64 1.92 11.74
N GLN A 53 -8.56 2.46 10.51
CA GLN A 53 -7.41 2.27 9.63
C GLN A 53 -6.11 2.72 10.31
N LEU A 54 -6.10 3.95 10.83
CA LEU A 54 -4.94 4.52 11.52
C LEU A 54 -4.53 3.69 12.74
N GLY A 55 -5.51 3.29 13.56
CA GLY A 55 -5.30 2.42 14.70
C GLY A 55 -4.65 1.10 14.31
N ALA A 56 -5.17 0.44 13.25
CA ALA A 56 -4.60 -0.79 12.73
C ALA A 56 -3.15 -0.60 12.27
N PHE A 57 -2.84 0.44 11.51
CA PHE A 57 -1.49 0.72 11.04
C PHE A 57 -0.50 1.02 12.17
N VAL A 58 -0.88 1.84 13.16
CA VAL A 58 -0.03 2.09 14.34
C VAL A 58 0.23 0.80 15.11
N MET A 59 -0.77 -0.07 15.23
CA MET A 59 -0.67 -1.35 15.92
C MET A 59 0.16 -2.40 15.18
N MET A 60 0.48 -2.21 13.90
CA MET A 60 1.45 -3.06 13.21
C MET A 60 2.88 -2.85 13.73
N ASN A 61 3.22 -1.64 14.18
CA ASN A 61 4.55 -1.28 14.65
C ASN A 61 4.53 -0.39 15.92
N PRO A 62 3.87 -0.81 17.01
CA PRO A 62 3.52 0.08 18.13
C PRO A 62 4.75 0.57 18.89
N VAL A 63 5.76 -0.30 19.08
CA VAL A 63 7.03 0.05 19.74
C VAL A 63 7.79 1.11 18.95
N ARG A 64 7.79 1.01 17.62
CA ARG A 64 8.46 1.97 16.74
C ARG A 64 7.78 3.34 16.81
N HIS A 65 6.45 3.38 16.76
CA HIS A 65 5.72 4.64 16.87
C HIS A 65 5.90 5.27 18.26
N LEU A 66 5.85 4.49 19.33
CA LEU A 66 6.08 5.00 20.69
C LEU A 66 7.50 5.57 20.84
N GLY A 67 8.51 4.86 20.33
CA GLY A 67 9.90 5.34 20.31
C GLY A 67 10.05 6.64 19.52
N SER A 68 9.42 6.72 18.34
CA SER A 68 9.43 7.93 17.50
C SER A 68 8.84 9.14 18.22
N TYR A 69 7.69 8.98 18.88
CA TYR A 69 7.07 10.06 19.67
C TYR A 69 7.91 10.46 20.89
N ARG A 70 8.50 9.48 21.58
CA ARG A 70 9.43 9.74 22.68
C ARG A 70 10.62 10.59 22.21
N ASP A 71 11.24 10.19 21.12
CA ASP A 71 12.40 10.87 20.55
C ASP A 71 12.03 12.28 20.06
N TYR A 72 10.84 12.44 19.46
CA TYR A 72 10.29 13.76 19.11
C TYR A 72 10.15 14.67 20.32
N TRP A 73 9.55 14.21 21.42
CA TRP A 73 9.41 15.04 22.62
C TRP A 73 10.76 15.40 23.23
N PHE A 74 11.73 14.48 23.23
CA PHE A 74 13.09 14.78 23.63
C PHE A 74 13.74 15.84 22.73
N ASP A 75 13.64 15.71 21.42
CA ASP A 75 14.20 16.68 20.47
C ASP A 75 13.53 18.06 20.66
N GLN A 76 12.20 18.10 20.76
CA GLN A 76 11.41 19.33 20.89
C GLN A 76 11.67 20.09 22.20
N LEU A 77 11.84 19.37 23.32
CA LEU A 77 12.13 19.99 24.62
C LEU A 77 13.56 20.54 24.70
N ASN A 78 14.51 19.95 23.97
CA ASN A 78 15.90 20.40 23.97
C ASN A 78 16.14 21.52 22.95
N ASP A 79 15.58 21.40 21.74
CA ASP A 79 15.68 22.38 20.67
C ASP A 79 14.41 22.35 19.79
N PRO A 80 13.48 23.30 19.98
CA PRO A 80 12.26 23.41 19.17
C PRO A 80 12.51 23.67 17.67
N THR A 81 13.73 24.04 17.27
CA THR A 81 14.11 24.26 15.87
C THR A 81 14.84 23.08 15.25
N CYS A 82 14.99 21.98 16.01
CA CYS A 82 15.64 20.77 15.55
C CYS A 82 14.98 20.22 14.28
N GLU A 83 15.78 20.03 13.22
CA GLU A 83 15.28 19.51 11.94
C GLU A 83 14.58 18.15 12.08
N ARG A 84 15.00 17.31 13.03
CA ARG A 84 14.37 16.02 13.32
C ARG A 84 12.96 16.17 13.89
N ALA A 85 12.74 17.15 14.77
CA ALA A 85 11.42 17.41 15.33
C ALA A 85 10.46 17.91 14.25
N VAL A 86 10.90 18.86 13.42
CA VAL A 86 10.14 19.36 12.25
C VAL A 86 9.86 18.23 11.25
N ALA A 87 10.82 17.33 11.01
CA ALA A 87 10.62 16.19 10.12
C ALA A 87 9.62 15.18 10.69
N HIS A 88 9.62 14.96 12.01
CA HIS A 88 8.64 14.11 12.69
C HIS A 88 7.22 14.68 12.56
N GLU A 89 7.03 15.97 12.83
CA GLU A 89 5.72 16.64 12.69
C GLU A 89 5.17 16.48 11.27
N LYS A 90 5.99 16.79 10.25
CA LYS A 90 5.59 16.65 8.84
C LYS A 90 5.22 15.21 8.49
N PHE A 91 6.02 14.24 8.93
CA PHE A 91 5.72 12.83 8.67
C PHE A 91 4.40 12.41 9.31
N TYR A 92 4.16 12.76 10.57
CA TYR A 92 2.93 12.35 11.26
C TYR A 92 1.69 13.15 10.86
N ASP A 93 1.84 14.38 10.36
CA ASP A 93 0.74 15.12 9.71
C ASP A 93 0.24 14.36 8.48
N GLU A 94 1.16 13.92 7.61
CA GLU A 94 0.84 13.07 6.45
C GLU A 94 0.34 11.67 6.88
N TYR A 95 0.99 11.05 7.85
CA TYR A 95 0.63 9.69 8.31
C TYR A 95 -0.75 9.62 8.96
N CYS A 96 -1.14 10.68 9.68
CA CYS A 96 -2.45 10.79 10.32
C CYS A 96 -3.54 11.31 9.37
N ALA A 97 -3.19 11.72 8.15
CA ALA A 97 -4.14 12.17 7.13
C ALA A 97 -4.89 10.98 6.51
N VAL A 98 -5.85 10.44 7.27
CA VAL A 98 -6.68 9.30 6.87
C VAL A 98 -8.04 9.74 6.34
N LEU A 99 -8.63 8.90 5.48
CA LEU A 99 -9.98 9.08 4.97
C LEU A 99 -10.84 7.84 5.22
N ASP A 100 -12.15 8.07 5.40
CA ASP A 100 -13.13 7.00 5.46
C ASP A 100 -13.25 6.33 4.08
N MET A 101 -12.98 5.03 4.04
CA MET A 101 -12.99 4.25 2.80
C MET A 101 -14.38 3.65 2.58
N ASP A 102 -14.89 3.68 1.35
CA ASP A 102 -16.20 3.07 1.05
C ASP A 102 -16.20 1.57 1.39
N ALA A 103 -17.27 1.10 2.04
CA ALA A 103 -17.32 -0.28 2.53
C ALA A 103 -17.24 -1.31 1.40
N ALA A 104 -17.88 -1.06 0.24
CA ALA A 104 -17.86 -2.02 -0.87
C ALA A 104 -16.44 -2.14 -1.42
N TYR A 105 -15.77 -1.00 -1.64
CA TYR A 105 -14.39 -0.97 -2.10
C TYR A 105 -13.43 -1.72 -1.15
N TYR A 106 -13.53 -1.46 0.17
CA TYR A 106 -12.70 -2.14 1.15
C TYR A 106 -12.95 -3.65 1.17
N LEU A 107 -14.23 -4.06 1.24
CA LEU A 107 -14.60 -5.47 1.35
C LEU A 107 -14.28 -6.26 0.07
N ASP A 108 -14.48 -5.66 -1.11
CA ASP A 108 -14.07 -6.25 -2.38
C ASP A 108 -12.55 -6.41 -2.44
N THR A 109 -11.78 -5.45 -1.90
CA THR A 109 -10.32 -5.58 -1.80
C THR A 109 -9.92 -6.76 -0.91
N VAL A 110 -10.52 -6.91 0.28
CA VAL A 110 -10.27 -8.05 1.16
C VAL A 110 -10.57 -9.37 0.45
N ARG A 111 -11.75 -9.49 -0.17
CA ARG A 111 -12.16 -10.70 -0.89
C ARG A 111 -11.24 -10.98 -2.08
N ASP A 112 -11.19 -10.07 -3.05
CA ASP A 112 -10.60 -10.33 -4.35
C ASP A 112 -9.07 -10.38 -4.30
N VAL A 113 -8.44 -9.51 -3.51
CA VAL A 113 -6.97 -9.38 -3.47
C VAL A 113 -6.35 -10.30 -2.42
N PHE A 114 -6.91 -10.33 -1.20
CA PHE A 114 -6.26 -10.97 -0.06
C PHE A 114 -6.80 -12.35 0.32
N GLN A 115 -8.00 -12.73 -0.10
CA GLN A 115 -8.59 -14.05 0.19
C GLN A 115 -8.67 -14.94 -1.04
N GLU A 116 -9.30 -14.45 -2.11
CA GLU A 116 -9.51 -15.22 -3.33
C GLU A 116 -8.29 -15.17 -4.26
N PHE A 117 -7.51 -14.08 -4.20
CA PHE A 117 -6.38 -13.79 -5.08
C PHE A 117 -6.79 -13.79 -6.56
N ALA A 118 -7.94 -13.20 -6.85
CA ALA A 118 -8.68 -13.38 -8.09
C ALA A 118 -7.88 -12.95 -9.32
N LEU A 119 -7.16 -11.82 -9.25
CA LEU A 119 -6.30 -11.36 -10.35
C LEU A 119 -5.11 -12.30 -10.55
N ALA A 120 -4.41 -12.66 -9.46
CA ALA A 120 -3.24 -13.54 -9.50
C ALA A 120 -3.55 -14.97 -9.96
N LYS A 121 -4.77 -15.44 -9.72
CA LYS A 121 -5.27 -16.75 -10.19
C LYS A 121 -5.94 -16.69 -11.57
N GLY A 122 -6.14 -15.50 -12.14
CA GLY A 122 -6.83 -15.34 -13.42
C GLY A 122 -8.31 -15.70 -13.36
N THR A 123 -8.97 -15.53 -12.20
CA THR A 123 -10.40 -15.80 -11.99
C THR A 123 -11.24 -14.53 -11.88
N TRP A 124 -10.61 -13.36 -11.81
CA TRP A 124 -11.32 -12.10 -11.59
C TRP A 124 -12.19 -11.71 -12.79
N ARG A 125 -13.46 -11.42 -12.52
CA ARG A 125 -14.42 -10.95 -13.52
C ARG A 125 -15.03 -9.62 -13.10
N ILE A 126 -15.03 -8.66 -14.02
CA ILE A 126 -15.66 -7.34 -13.83
C ILE A 126 -16.73 -7.19 -14.90
N ALA A 127 -17.98 -6.91 -14.49
CA ALA A 127 -19.13 -6.81 -15.40
C ALA A 127 -19.27 -7.99 -16.37
N GLY A 128 -18.98 -9.22 -15.89
CA GLY A 128 -19.02 -10.45 -16.69
C GLY A 128 -17.81 -10.69 -17.60
N GLN A 129 -16.86 -9.75 -17.70
CA GLN A 129 -15.64 -9.90 -18.49
C GLN A 129 -14.47 -10.38 -17.63
N LEU A 130 -13.71 -11.35 -18.13
CA LEU A 130 -12.51 -11.84 -17.45
C LEU A 130 -11.40 -10.79 -17.54
N VAL A 131 -10.79 -10.46 -16.41
CA VAL A 131 -9.63 -9.56 -16.36
C VAL A 131 -8.40 -10.32 -16.83
N ARG A 132 -7.80 -9.87 -17.94
CA ARG A 132 -6.65 -10.52 -18.59
C ARG A 132 -5.48 -9.55 -18.78
N PRO A 133 -4.55 -9.47 -17.81
CA PRO A 133 -3.36 -8.62 -17.95
C PRO A 133 -2.48 -8.99 -19.16
N SER A 134 -2.57 -10.23 -19.65
CA SER A 134 -1.88 -10.70 -20.86
C SER A 134 -2.21 -9.89 -22.11
N ASP A 135 -3.37 -9.24 -22.14
CA ASP A 135 -3.87 -8.54 -23.32
C ASP A 135 -3.28 -7.12 -23.43
N ILE A 136 -2.51 -6.69 -22.42
CA ILE A 136 -1.78 -5.43 -22.41
C ILE A 136 -0.52 -5.57 -23.28
N THR A 137 -0.43 -4.79 -24.36
CA THR A 137 0.67 -4.89 -25.36
C THR A 137 1.34 -3.56 -25.71
N THR A 138 0.67 -2.44 -25.49
CA THR A 138 1.08 -1.14 -26.02
C THR A 138 1.96 -0.33 -25.06
N THR A 139 1.98 -0.68 -23.77
CA THR A 139 2.69 0.07 -22.72
C THR A 139 3.97 -0.63 -22.24
N ALA A 140 4.73 0.05 -21.39
CA ALA A 140 5.87 -0.48 -20.67
C ALA A 140 5.50 -0.76 -19.20
N LEU A 141 6.11 -1.77 -18.58
CA LEU A 141 5.80 -2.16 -17.20
C LEU A 141 7.03 -1.98 -16.31
N PHE A 142 6.88 -1.14 -15.29
CA PHE A 142 7.87 -1.00 -14.23
C PHE A 142 7.23 -1.32 -12.88
N THR A 143 7.81 -2.26 -12.14
CA THR A 143 7.42 -2.60 -10.77
C THR A 143 8.50 -2.16 -9.79
N ILE A 144 8.10 -1.52 -8.69
CA ILE A 144 9.00 -1.08 -7.62
C ILE A 144 8.53 -1.66 -6.28
N GLU A 145 9.47 -2.21 -5.51
CA GLU A 145 9.24 -2.77 -4.18
C GLU A 145 10.29 -2.29 -3.17
N GLY A 146 9.94 -2.32 -1.88
CA GLY A 146 10.89 -2.11 -0.80
C GLY A 146 11.42 -3.46 -0.27
N ALA A 147 12.73 -3.59 -0.08
CA ALA A 147 13.32 -4.82 0.46
C ALA A 147 12.85 -5.15 1.89
N LEU A 148 12.41 -4.13 2.64
CA LEU A 148 11.92 -4.23 4.02
C LEU A 148 10.42 -3.89 4.12
N ASP A 149 9.67 -4.04 3.02
CA ASP A 149 8.24 -3.76 2.99
C ASP A 149 7.47 -4.80 3.81
N ASP A 150 6.83 -4.33 4.89
CA ASP A 150 6.03 -5.10 5.83
C ASP A 150 4.52 -5.03 5.56
N ILE A 151 4.10 -4.32 4.50
CA ILE A 151 2.72 -4.22 4.03
C ILE A 151 2.53 -5.12 2.80
N SER A 152 3.25 -4.85 1.72
CA SER A 152 3.28 -5.62 0.48
C SER A 152 4.65 -6.23 0.30
N GLY A 153 4.78 -7.49 0.74
CA GLY A 153 6.06 -8.17 0.80
C GLY A 153 6.76 -8.31 -0.56
N PRO A 154 8.09 -8.54 -0.57
CA PRO A 154 8.84 -8.72 -1.81
C PRO A 154 8.26 -9.80 -2.72
N GLY A 155 8.19 -9.49 -4.01
CA GLY A 155 7.63 -10.32 -5.07
C GLY A 155 6.14 -10.13 -5.33
N GLN A 156 5.39 -9.47 -4.44
CA GLN A 156 3.94 -9.28 -4.62
C GLN A 156 3.62 -8.33 -5.78
N THR A 157 4.35 -7.23 -5.94
CA THR A 157 4.19 -6.27 -7.05
C THR A 157 4.86 -6.80 -8.31
N GLU A 158 6.04 -7.42 -8.17
CA GLU A 158 6.78 -8.07 -9.25
C GLU A 158 5.94 -9.09 -10.02
N ALA A 159 5.01 -9.78 -9.33
CA ALA A 159 4.11 -10.75 -9.93
C ALA A 159 3.35 -10.23 -11.16
N ALA A 160 3.15 -8.91 -11.29
CA ALA A 160 2.59 -8.30 -12.49
C ALA A 160 3.33 -8.67 -13.78
N HIS A 161 4.66 -8.88 -13.75
CA HIS A 161 5.44 -9.27 -14.93
C HIS A 161 5.04 -10.65 -15.45
N GLY A 162 4.69 -11.57 -14.55
CA GLY A 162 4.19 -12.90 -14.93
C GLY A 162 2.77 -12.87 -15.50
N LEU A 163 1.98 -11.85 -15.16
CA LEU A 163 0.60 -11.70 -15.66
C LEU A 163 0.54 -10.92 -16.98
N CYS A 164 1.38 -9.88 -17.13
CA CYS A 164 1.39 -8.97 -18.28
C CYS A 164 2.20 -9.51 -19.46
N THR A 165 1.96 -10.76 -19.85
CA THR A 165 2.77 -11.49 -20.85
C THR A 165 2.82 -10.83 -22.23
N GLY A 166 1.82 -10.02 -22.59
CA GLY A 166 1.78 -9.28 -23.86
C GLY A 166 2.77 -8.11 -23.98
N ILE A 167 3.36 -7.64 -22.88
CA ILE A 167 4.38 -6.58 -22.90
C ILE A 167 5.73 -7.21 -23.22
N ALA A 168 6.47 -6.74 -24.23
CA ALA A 168 7.80 -7.30 -24.51
C ALA A 168 8.78 -7.16 -23.32
N ASP A 169 9.64 -8.15 -23.07
CA ASP A 169 10.58 -8.14 -21.94
C ASP A 169 11.52 -6.92 -21.94
N ALA A 170 11.92 -6.43 -23.11
CA ALA A 170 12.72 -5.21 -23.26
C ALA A 170 12.01 -3.94 -22.73
N ARG A 171 10.68 -3.98 -22.58
CA ARG A 171 9.83 -2.89 -22.05
C ARG A 171 9.42 -3.14 -20.60
N ARG A 172 10.02 -4.13 -19.94
CA ARG A 172 9.77 -4.48 -18.55
C ARG A 172 10.98 -4.11 -17.69
N ARG A 173 10.73 -3.59 -16.49
CA ARG A 173 11.74 -3.35 -15.47
C ARG A 173 11.18 -3.71 -14.10
N HIS A 174 12.05 -4.19 -13.22
CA HIS A 174 11.76 -4.38 -11.82
C HIS A 174 12.89 -3.75 -10.98
N HIS A 175 12.54 -3.04 -9.91
CA HIS A 175 13.50 -2.45 -8.98
C HIS A 175 13.08 -2.77 -7.54
N VAL A 176 14.03 -3.29 -6.76
CA VAL A 176 13.87 -3.48 -5.32
C VAL A 176 14.78 -2.47 -4.62
N ALA A 177 14.17 -1.54 -3.88
CA ALA A 177 14.89 -0.54 -3.12
C ALA A 177 15.45 -1.15 -1.83
N ALA A 178 16.78 -1.20 -1.73
CA ALA A 178 17.47 -1.68 -0.53
C ALA A 178 17.18 -0.80 0.69
N ASP A 179 17.10 -1.42 1.87
CA ASP A 179 16.84 -0.75 3.16
C ASP A 179 15.61 0.18 3.13
N CYS A 180 14.58 -0.21 2.38
CA CYS A 180 13.38 0.57 2.16
C CYS A 180 12.15 -0.23 2.59
N GLY A 181 11.38 0.32 3.53
CA GLY A 181 10.04 -0.19 3.87
C GLY A 181 8.96 0.41 2.97
N HIS A 182 7.70 0.08 3.25
CA HIS A 182 6.56 0.44 2.40
C HIS A 182 6.49 1.94 2.08
N TYR A 183 6.40 2.79 3.10
CA TYR A 183 6.31 4.25 2.89
C TYR A 183 7.54 4.84 2.20
N GLY A 184 8.72 4.24 2.39
CA GLY A 184 9.97 4.74 1.81
C GLY A 184 10.00 4.64 0.29
N ILE A 185 9.14 3.82 -0.32
CA ILE A 185 9.05 3.75 -1.79
C ILE A 185 8.29 4.93 -2.39
N PHE A 186 7.59 5.71 -1.57
CA PHE A 186 6.78 6.86 -2.02
C PHE A 186 7.35 8.20 -1.54
N SER A 187 8.09 8.21 -0.43
CA SER A 187 8.57 9.45 0.19
C SER A 187 9.95 9.32 0.85
N GLY A 188 10.48 10.46 1.29
CA GLY A 188 11.75 10.52 2.01
C GLY A 188 12.99 10.35 1.13
N ARG A 189 14.11 10.01 1.79
CA ARG A 189 15.44 9.98 1.16
C ARG A 189 15.57 8.87 0.11
N ARG A 190 15.09 7.67 0.42
CA ARG A 190 15.13 6.51 -0.50
C ARG A 190 14.38 6.79 -1.79
N TRP A 191 13.18 7.38 -1.70
CA TRP A 191 12.45 7.88 -2.86
C TRP A 191 13.28 8.84 -3.72
N ARG A 192 13.81 9.92 -3.13
CA ARG A 192 14.52 10.97 -3.88
C ARG A 192 15.82 10.49 -4.53
N GLU A 193 16.59 9.66 -3.82
CA GLU A 193 17.95 9.28 -4.22
C GLU A 193 18.00 7.99 -5.06
N SER A 194 17.07 7.05 -4.85
CA SER A 194 17.10 5.72 -5.48
C SER A 194 15.95 5.47 -6.46
N ILE A 195 14.72 5.83 -6.08
CA ILE A 195 13.53 5.34 -6.79
C ILE A 195 13.04 6.33 -7.84
N TYR A 196 12.93 7.60 -7.48
CA TYR A 196 12.48 8.65 -8.39
C TYR A 196 13.38 8.79 -9.63
N PRO A 197 14.74 8.75 -9.54
CA PRO A 197 15.59 8.78 -10.72
C PRO A 197 15.31 7.63 -11.68
N GLU A 198 15.20 6.40 -11.18
CA GLU A 198 14.86 5.21 -11.97
C GLU A 198 13.48 5.34 -12.64
N LEU A 199 12.48 5.83 -11.91
CA LEU A 199 11.14 6.06 -12.43
C LEU A 199 11.14 7.12 -13.55
N ARG A 200 11.79 8.25 -13.31
CA ARG A 200 11.92 9.34 -14.29
C ARG A 200 12.59 8.84 -15.56
N ASP A 201 13.69 8.10 -15.42
CA ASP A 201 14.49 7.64 -16.56
C ASP A 201 13.76 6.54 -17.34
N PHE A 202 13.05 5.64 -16.65
CA PHE A 202 12.18 4.65 -17.28
C PHE A 202 11.04 5.30 -18.08
N ILE A 203 10.38 6.32 -17.52
CA ILE A 203 9.32 7.05 -18.24
C ILE A 203 9.92 7.73 -19.47
N ARG A 204 11.06 8.42 -19.34
CA ARG A 204 11.72 9.10 -20.46
C ARG A 204 12.15 8.15 -21.58
N SER A 205 12.58 6.93 -21.25
CA SER A 205 13.01 5.96 -22.26
C SER A 205 11.85 5.29 -23.00
N HIS A 206 10.59 5.50 -22.57
CA HIS A 206 9.39 4.90 -23.16
C HIS A 206 8.28 5.91 -23.47
N ALA A 207 8.60 7.21 -23.43
CA ALA A 207 7.71 8.31 -23.79
C ALA A 207 7.64 8.53 -25.30
#